data_AF-A0A0F5W0M1-F1
#
_entry.id   AF-A0A0F5W0M1-F1
#
_cell.length_a   1.000
_cell.length_b   1.000
_cell.length_c   1.000
_cell.angle_alpha   90.00
_cell.angle_beta   90.00
_cell.angle_gamma   90.00
#
_symmetry.space_group_name_H-M   'P 1'
#
loop_
_entity.id
_entity.type
_entity.pdbx_description
1 polymer ?
#
loop_
_entity_poly.entity_id
_entity_poly.type
_entity_poly.pdbx_seq_one_letter_code
_entity_poly.pdbx_strand_id
1 'polypeptide(L)'
;MPPEPWEELGAELLIDEDHVKCWVETVPPGEHRPAHTHRHPWVTVVLSGAHGESRDENGELIKAVSLETGQVVHNRGEALPMRHYVHNLSDRTLVMVAIELRTPGAPEEGPHS
;
A
#
# COMPACT_ATOMS: atom_id res chain seq x y z
N MET A 1 -18.15 5.57 2.60
CA MET A 1 -17.18 4.47 2.44
C MET A 1 -16.01 4.75 3.35
N PRO A 2 -15.30 3.74 3.89
CA PRO A 2 -14.07 3.98 4.62
C PRO A 2 -13.02 4.63 3.70
N PRO A 3 -12.06 5.40 4.24
CA PRO A 3 -11.02 6.02 3.43
C PRO A 3 -10.15 4.96 2.75
N GLU A 4 -9.72 5.27 1.53
CA GLU A 4 -8.84 4.46 0.70
C GLU A 4 -7.37 4.64 1.11
N PRO A 5 -6.48 3.67 0.86
CA PRO A 5 -5.12 3.70 1.39
C PRO A 5 -4.31 4.94 0.97
N TRP A 6 -4.43 5.41 -0.27
CA TRP A 6 -3.75 6.64 -0.70
C TRP A 6 -4.31 7.89 -0.01
N GLU A 7 -5.60 7.93 0.32
CA GLU A 7 -6.20 9.04 1.06
C GLU A 7 -5.67 9.08 2.49
N GLU A 8 -5.60 7.92 3.15
CA GLU A 8 -5.01 7.79 4.49
C GLU A 8 -3.52 8.18 4.51
N LEU A 9 -2.81 7.90 3.42
CA LEU A 9 -1.42 8.30 3.21
C LEU A 9 -1.25 9.76 2.80
N GLY A 10 -2.32 10.46 2.39
CA GLY A 10 -2.25 11.77 1.75
C GLY A 10 -1.43 11.77 0.45
N ALA A 11 -1.48 10.67 -0.30
CA ALA A 11 -0.77 10.48 -1.55
C ALA A 11 -1.69 10.79 -2.76
N GLU A 12 -1.13 11.42 -3.79
CA GLU A 12 -1.82 11.58 -5.07
C GLU A 12 -1.73 10.29 -5.89
N LEU A 13 -2.79 10.00 -6.65
CA LEU A 13 -2.82 8.88 -7.57
C LEU A 13 -2.03 9.20 -8.84
N LEU A 14 -1.12 8.30 -9.20
CA LEU A 14 -0.47 8.26 -10.51
C LEU A 14 -1.37 7.65 -11.59
N ILE A 15 -2.22 6.70 -11.20
CA ILE A 15 -3.22 6.05 -12.05
C ILE A 15 -4.51 5.96 -11.23
N ASP A 16 -5.61 6.41 -11.84
CA ASP A 16 -6.92 6.49 -11.23
C ASP A 16 -7.97 5.86 -12.16
N GLU A 17 -7.91 4.53 -12.34
CA GLU A 17 -8.80 3.77 -13.22
C GLU A 17 -9.64 2.78 -12.41
N ASP A 18 -10.77 2.33 -12.95
CA ASP A 18 -11.74 1.48 -12.21
C ASP A 18 -11.11 0.19 -11.67
N HIS A 19 -10.19 -0.39 -12.44
CA HIS A 19 -9.54 -1.67 -12.14
C HIS A 19 -8.16 -1.53 -11.49
N VAL A 20 -7.59 -0.33 -11.48
CA VAL A 20 -6.23 -0.12 -11.00
C VAL A 20 -6.07 1.27 -10.42
N LYS A 21 -5.58 1.33 -9.19
CA LYS A 21 -5.13 2.57 -8.54
C LYS A 21 -3.64 2.45 -8.24
N CYS A 22 -2.89 3.53 -8.47
CA CYS A 22 -1.44 3.53 -8.31
C CYS A 22 -1.00 4.79 -7.58
N TRP A 23 -0.14 4.67 -6.58
CA TRP A 23 0.43 5.81 -5.85
C TRP A 23 1.88 5.52 -5.43
N VAL A 24 2.60 6.59 -5.03
CA VAL A 24 3.97 6.49 -4.51
C VAL A 24 3.96 6.67 -3.00
N GLU A 25 4.69 5.81 -2.31
CA GLU A 25 5.03 5.96 -0.91
C GLU A 25 6.52 6.29 -0.78
N THR A 26 6.80 7.35 -0.01
CA THR A 26 8.16 7.77 0.32
C THR A 26 8.29 7.80 1.82
N VAL A 27 9.24 7.01 2.35
CA VAL A 27 9.49 6.89 3.79
C VAL A 27 10.95 7.28 4.06
N PRO A 28 11.22 8.48 4.59
CA PRO A 28 12.58 8.91 4.93
C PRO A 28 13.24 7.99 5.99
N PRO A 29 14.58 8.04 6.13
CA PRO A 29 15.29 7.34 7.19
C PRO A 29 14.72 7.63 8.58
N GLY A 30 14.45 6.59 9.38
CA GLY A 30 13.91 6.71 10.73
C GLY A 30 12.42 7.05 10.83
N GLU A 31 11.76 7.35 9.72
CA GLU A 31 10.37 7.80 9.67
C GLU A 31 9.39 6.67 9.33
N HIS A 32 8.11 6.93 9.57
CA HIS A 32 7.00 6.12 9.09
C HIS A 32 5.91 7.01 8.48
N ARG A 33 5.02 6.41 7.69
CA ARG A 33 3.80 7.07 7.19
C ARG A 33 2.60 6.67 8.04
N PRO A 34 1.46 7.38 7.95
CA PRO A 34 0.23 6.96 8.62
C PRO A 34 -0.12 5.51 8.28
N ALA A 35 -0.72 4.82 9.25
CA ALA A 35 -1.29 3.50 9.01
C ALA A 35 -2.41 3.61 7.97
N HIS A 36 -2.36 2.73 6.97
CA HIS A 36 -3.33 2.70 5.88
C HIS A 36 -3.82 1.27 5.64
N THR A 37 -4.96 1.15 4.97
CA THR A 37 -5.70 -0.09 4.85
C THR A 37 -5.75 -0.57 3.41
N HIS A 38 -5.03 -1.63 3.09
CA HIS A 38 -5.24 -2.36 1.86
C HIS A 38 -6.52 -3.20 1.98
N ARG A 39 -7.41 -3.08 1.00
CA ARG A 39 -8.66 -3.87 0.91
C ARG A 39 -8.73 -4.75 -0.34
N HIS A 40 -7.80 -4.54 -1.27
CA HIS A 40 -7.64 -5.33 -2.48
C HIS A 40 -6.20 -5.86 -2.58
N PRO A 41 -5.95 -6.94 -3.34
CA PRO A 41 -4.59 -7.37 -3.65
C PRO A 41 -3.81 -6.25 -4.35
N TRP A 42 -2.51 -6.18 -4.11
CA TRP A 42 -1.68 -5.14 -4.70
C TRP A 42 -0.28 -5.63 -5.05
N VAL A 43 0.36 -4.94 -5.98
CA VAL A 43 1.76 -5.11 -6.32
C VAL A 43 2.54 -3.94 -5.74
N THR A 44 3.64 -4.23 -5.06
CA THR A 44 4.63 -3.22 -4.65
C THR A 44 5.82 -3.29 -5.58
N VAL A 45 6.18 -2.16 -6.20
CA VAL A 45 7.43 -2.00 -6.95
C VAL A 45 8.37 -1.11 -6.14
N VAL A 46 9.55 -1.62 -5.80
CA VAL A 46 10.52 -0.90 -4.97
C VAL A 46 11.44 -0.08 -5.86
N LEU A 47 11.34 1.25 -5.79
CA LEU A 47 12.17 2.17 -6.56
C LEU A 47 13.49 2.52 -5.82
N SER A 48 13.45 2.55 -4.49
CA SER A 48 14.63 2.71 -3.64
C SER A 48 14.49 1.81 -2.41
N GLY A 49 15.34 0.79 -2.31
CA GLY A 49 15.25 -0.24 -1.28
C GLY A 49 15.80 0.16 0.09
N ALA A 50 15.21 -0.41 1.15
CA ALA A 50 15.53 -0.18 2.55
C ALA A 50 15.21 -1.42 3.39
N HIS A 51 15.62 -1.41 4.66
CA HIS A 51 15.14 -2.37 5.65
C HIS A 51 14.35 -1.65 6.74
N GLY A 52 13.45 -2.37 7.38
CA GLY A 52 12.54 -1.79 8.35
C GLY A 52 11.58 -2.81 8.91
N GLU A 53 10.43 -2.31 9.36
CA GLU A 53 9.39 -3.12 9.98
C GLU A 53 8.02 -2.72 9.43
N SER A 54 7.18 -3.71 9.17
CA SER A 54 5.75 -3.49 9.03
C SER A 54 5.09 -3.68 10.39
N ARG A 55 4.33 -2.68 10.82
CA ARG A 55 3.63 -2.65 12.11
C ARG A 55 2.15 -2.40 11.90
N ASP A 56 1.33 -2.89 12.82
CA ASP A 56 -0.11 -2.62 12.84
C ASP A 56 -0.41 -1.21 13.38
N GLU A 57 -1.68 -0.85 13.49
CA GLU A 57 -2.11 0.46 14.01
C GLU A 57 -1.80 0.71 15.49
N ASN A 58 -1.60 -0.35 16.27
CA ASN A 58 -1.21 -0.27 17.69
C ASN A 58 0.32 -0.21 17.85
N GLY A 59 1.06 -0.32 16.75
CA GLY A 59 2.52 -0.37 16.73
C GLY A 59 3.09 -1.76 16.99
N GLU A 60 2.27 -2.81 17.02
CA GLU A 60 2.75 -4.19 17.14
C GLU A 60 3.43 -4.63 15.84
N LEU A 61 4.51 -5.41 15.99
CA LEU A 61 5.28 -5.89 14.84
C LEU A 61 4.50 -6.98 14.10
N ILE A 62 4.23 -6.74 12.81
CA ILE A 62 3.70 -7.77 11.91
C ILE A 62 4.86 -8.58 11.32
N LYS A 63 5.87 -7.89 10.77
CA LYS A 63 7.08 -8.53 10.21
C LYS A 63 8.22 -7.53 10.03
N ALA A 64 9.45 -8.03 10.08
CA ALA A 64 10.60 -7.32 9.52
C ALA A 64 10.51 -7.31 7.99
N VAL A 65 10.94 -6.21 7.37
CA VAL A 65 10.99 -6.06 5.91
C VAL A 65 12.41 -5.73 5.45
N SER A 66 12.84 -6.39 4.38
CA SER A 66 14.06 -6.06 3.64
C SER A 66 13.65 -5.98 2.17
N LEU A 67 13.69 -4.78 1.63
CA LEU A 67 13.21 -4.45 0.29
C LEU A 67 14.39 -4.01 -0.56
N GLU A 68 14.54 -4.64 -1.72
CA GLU A 68 15.64 -4.35 -2.66
C GLU A 68 15.16 -3.44 -3.79
N THR A 69 16.00 -2.51 -4.25
CA THR A 69 15.69 -1.69 -5.43
C THR A 69 15.45 -2.60 -6.65
N GLY A 70 14.34 -2.39 -7.35
CA GLY A 70 13.90 -3.19 -8.48
C GLY A 70 13.07 -4.42 -8.09
N GLN A 71 12.92 -4.71 -6.79
CA GLN A 71 12.07 -5.80 -6.34
C GLN A 71 10.60 -5.52 -6.65
N VAL A 72 9.90 -6.57 -7.08
CA VAL A 72 8.44 -6.56 -7.25
C VAL A 72 7.83 -7.61 -6.32
N VAL A 73 6.91 -7.18 -5.47
CA VAL A 73 6.22 -8.04 -4.50
C VAL A 73 4.74 -8.07 -4.84
N HIS A 74 4.17 -9.25 -5.04
CA HIS A 74 2.72 -9.41 -5.18
C HIS A 74 2.12 -9.78 -3.82
N ASN A 75 1.38 -8.85 -3.24
CA ASN A 75 0.62 -9.03 -2.01
C ASN A 75 -0.77 -9.57 -2.36
N ARG A 76 -0.89 -10.90 -2.38
CA ARG A 76 -2.05 -11.64 -2.92
C ARG A 76 -3.35 -11.47 -2.16
N GLY A 77 -3.27 -10.94 -0.94
CA GLY A 77 -4.44 -10.61 -0.13
C GLY A 77 -4.86 -11.64 0.92
N GLU A 78 -3.99 -12.60 1.25
CA GLU A 78 -4.23 -13.64 2.27
C GLU A 78 -4.57 -13.05 3.65
N ALA A 79 -4.12 -11.81 3.93
CA ALA A 79 -4.35 -11.09 5.17
C ALA A 79 -5.26 -9.85 5.00
N LEU A 80 -6.04 -9.76 3.92
CA LEU A 80 -6.94 -8.61 3.70
C LEU A 80 -8.22 -8.70 4.56
N PRO A 81 -8.77 -7.55 5.02
CA PRO A 81 -8.18 -6.22 4.93
C PRO A 81 -6.95 -6.10 5.85
N MET A 82 -5.88 -5.47 5.35
CA MET A 82 -4.64 -5.31 6.09
C MET A 82 -4.42 -3.84 6.39
N ARG A 83 -4.41 -3.48 7.68
CA ARG A 83 -4.08 -2.12 8.13
C ARG A 83 -2.68 -2.12 8.74
N HIS A 84 -1.78 -1.34 8.16
CA HIS A 84 -0.38 -1.31 8.59
C HIS A 84 0.33 0.00 8.20
N TYR A 85 1.51 0.20 8.75
CA TYR A 85 2.50 1.14 8.23
C TYR A 85 3.88 0.47 8.14
N VAL A 86 4.77 1.05 7.34
CA VAL A 86 6.18 0.67 7.29
C VAL A 86 7.01 1.72 8.02
N HIS A 87 7.80 1.29 9.00
CA HIS A 87 8.84 2.09 9.64
C HIS A 87 10.18 1.80 8.97
N ASN A 88 10.79 2.82 8.38
CA ASN A 88 12.10 2.70 7.74
C ASN A 88 13.21 2.80 8.79
N LEU A 89 13.95 1.72 9.00
CA LEU A 89 15.04 1.64 9.97
C LEU A 89 16.43 1.81 9.33
N SER A 90 16.47 2.02 8.01
CA SER A 90 17.71 2.24 7.28
C SER A 90 18.12 3.71 7.22
N ASP A 91 19.31 3.94 6.68
CA ASP A 91 19.88 5.27 6.40
C ASP A 91 19.51 5.82 5.00
N ARG A 92 18.63 5.13 4.26
CA ARG A 92 18.19 5.50 2.91
C ARG A 92 16.69 5.70 2.86
N THR A 93 16.23 6.65 2.04
CA THR A 93 14.80 6.82 1.78
C THR A 93 14.24 5.59 1.05
N LEU A 94 13.24 4.95 1.65
CA LEU A 94 12.44 3.91 1.00
C LEU A 94 11.47 4.59 0.05
N VAL A 95 11.47 4.17 -1.22
CA VAL A 95 10.51 4.64 -2.23
C VAL A 95 9.87 3.45 -2.88
N MET A 96 8.53 3.40 -2.84
CA MET A 96 7.73 2.30 -3.36
C MET A 96 6.59 2.84 -4.21
N VAL A 97 6.22 2.10 -5.23
CA VAL A 97 4.94 2.26 -5.94
C VAL A 97 4.02 1.15 -5.49
N ALA A 98 2.84 1.51 -5.00
CA ALA A 98 1.76 0.57 -4.75
C ALA A 98 0.81 0.59 -5.95
N ILE A 99 0.52 -0.58 -6.51
CA ILE A 99 -0.41 -0.79 -7.62
C ILE A 99 -1.51 -1.72 -7.10
N GLU A 100 -2.63 -1.15 -6.73
CA GLU A 100 -3.76 -1.91 -6.21
C GLU A 100 -4.65 -2.43 -7.35
N LEU A 101 -4.96 -3.73 -7.30
CA LEU A 101 -5.71 -4.45 -8.32
C LEU A 101 -7.17 -4.58 -7.89
N ARG A 102 -8.05 -3.84 -8.56
CA ARG A 102 -9.47 -3.78 -8.22
C ARG A 102 -10.28 -4.67 -9.13
N THR A 103 -11.17 -5.46 -8.53
CA THR A 103 -12.30 -6.03 -9.26
C THR A 103 -13.43 -5.00 -9.15
N PRO A 104 -14.00 -4.51 -10.27
CA PRO A 104 -15.15 -3.63 -10.20
C PRO A 104 -16.25 -4.34 -9.41
N GLY A 105 -16.98 -3.57 -8.61
CA GLY A 105 -18.31 -4.02 -8.22
C GLY A 105 -19.10 -4.31 -9.50
N ALA A 106 -19.93 -5.35 -9.50
CA ALA A 106 -20.91 -5.51 -10.58
C ALA A 106 -21.64 -4.16 -10.77
N PRO A 107 -21.88 -3.70 -12.00
CA PRO A 107 -22.72 -2.53 -12.20
C PRO A 107 -24.02 -2.76 -11.43
N GLU A 108 -24.43 -1.78 -10.61
CA GLU A 108 -25.75 -1.82 -9.98
C GLU A 108 -26.77 -2.13 -11.08
N GLU A 109 -27.47 -3.25 -10.98
CA GLU A 109 -28.58 -3.55 -11.87
C GLU A 109 -29.58 -2.40 -11.72
N GLY A 110 -29.55 -1.47 -12.69
CA GLY A 110 -30.50 -0.38 -12.77
C GLY A 110 -31.92 -0.96 -12.81
N PRO A 111 -32.92 -0.24 -12.30
CA PRO A 111 -34.27 -0.79 -12.16
C PRO A 111 -34.79 -1.22 -13.54
N HIS A 112 -35.03 -2.52 -13.70
CA HIS A 112 -35.76 -3.05 -14.83
C HIS A 112 -37.09 -2.31 -14.95
N SER A 113 -37.26 -1.58 -16.07
CA SER A 113 -38.53 -0.95 -16.45
C SER A 113 -39.53 -1.97 -16.96
#